data_AF-A0A2H0ACY3-F1
#
_entry.id   AF-A0A2H0ACY3-F1
#
_cell.length_a   1.000
_cell.length_b   1.000
_cell.length_c   1.000
_cell.angle_alpha   90.00
_cell.angle_beta   90.00
_cell.angle_gamma   90.00
#
_symmetry.space_group_name_H-M   'P 1'
#
loop_
_entity.id
_entity.type
_entity.pdbx_description
1 polymer ?
#
loop_
_entity_poly.entity_id
_entity_poly.type
_entity_poly.pdbx_seq_one_letter_code
_entity_poly.pdbx_strand_id
1 'polypeptide(L)' 'PQVVWQALKEAKAGNADFADYLSAKINKAAGCEETVTFDVESAKAIGVRLLAG' A
#
# COMPACT_ATOMS: atom_id res chain seq x y z
N PRO A 1 14.84 -5.69 1.09
CA PRO A 1 14.74 -6.29 -0.27
C PRO A 1 13.36 -6.90 -0.59
N GLN A 2 12.82 -7.78 0.27
CA GLN A 2 11.54 -8.47 0.02
C GLN A 2 10.33 -7.52 -0.08
N VAL A 3 10.25 -6.55 0.83
CA VAL A 3 9.20 -5.49 0.87
C VAL A 3 9.14 -4.72 -0.46
N VAL A 4 10.30 -4.27 -0.94
CA VAL A 4 10.41 -3.51 -2.20
C VAL A 4 9.97 -4.36 -3.40
N TRP A 5 10.35 -5.65 -3.44
CA TRP A 5 9.97 -6.53 -4.54
C TRP A 5 8.48 -6.87 -4.55
N GLN A 6 7.88 -7.04 -3.37
CA GLN A 6 6.43 -7.22 -3.23
C GLN A 6 5.68 -5.98 -3.68
N ALA A 7 6.12 -4.80 -3.24
CA ALA A 7 5.54 -3.52 -3.66
C ALA A 7 5.63 -3.35 -5.19
N LEU A 8 6.75 -3.68 -5.81
CA LEU A 8 6.91 -3.57 -7.26
C LEU A 8 5.98 -4.53 -8.02
N LYS A 9 5.79 -5.75 -7.53
CA LYS A 9 4.85 -6.71 -8.14
C LYS A 9 3.42 -6.20 -8.10
N GLU A 10 3.01 -5.61 -6.97
CA GLU A 10 1.64 -5.09 -6.82
C GLU A 10 1.43 -3.80 -7.60
N ALA A 11 2.43 -2.91 -7.64
CA ALA A 11 2.39 -1.71 -8.46
C ALA A 11 2.24 -2.02 -9.96
N LYS A 12 2.78 -3.14 -10.45
CA LYS A 12 2.58 -3.58 -11.83
C LYS A 12 1.18 -4.13 -12.12
N ALA A 13 0.43 -4.51 -11.09
CA ALA A 13 -0.87 -5.16 -11.22
C ALA A 13 -2.06 -4.24 -10.90
N GLY A 14 -1.83 -3.15 -10.17
CA GLY A 14 -2.87 -2.19 -9.81
C GLY A 14 -2.60 -0.78 -10.32
N ASN A 15 -3.42 0.17 -9.86
CA ASN A 15 -3.48 1.53 -10.44
C ASN A 15 -2.88 2.63 -9.54
N ALA A 16 -2.54 2.33 -8.29
CA ALA A 16 -1.84 3.26 -7.39
C ALA A 16 -0.34 3.36 -7.72
N ASP A 17 0.33 4.38 -7.18
CA ASP A 17 1.76 4.56 -7.42
C ASP A 17 2.60 3.51 -6.68
N PHE A 18 3.81 3.26 -7.17
CA PHE A 18 4.75 2.36 -6.48
C PHE A 18 4.99 2.76 -5.02
N ALA A 19 5.00 4.06 -4.72
CA ALA A 19 5.18 4.56 -3.36
C ALA A 19 4.02 4.17 -2.41
N ASP A 20 2.80 4.07 -2.92
CA ASP A 20 1.63 3.63 -2.15
C ASP A 20 1.79 2.17 -1.70
N TYR A 21 2.09 1.29 -2.66
CA TYR A 21 2.34 -0.12 -2.35
C TYR A 21 3.56 -0.29 -1.43
N LEU A 22 4.62 0.50 -1.64
CA LEU A 22 5.80 0.44 -0.79
C LEU A 22 5.47 0.80 0.66
N SER A 23 4.71 1.86 0.87
CA SER A 23 4.27 2.30 2.19
C SER A 23 3.42 1.23 2.88
N ALA A 24 2.43 0.67 2.16
CA ALA A 24 1.60 -0.41 2.68
C ALA A 24 2.42 -1.66 3.05
N LYS A 25 3.43 -2.03 2.25
CA LYS A 25 4.32 -3.16 2.56
C LYS A 25 5.23 -2.91 3.75
N ILE A 26 5.75 -1.69 3.90
CA ILE A 26 6.55 -1.30 5.07
C ILE A 26 5.70 -1.42 6.33
N ASN A 27 4.49 -0.84 6.34
CA ASN A 27 3.59 -0.90 7.48
C ASN A 27 3.23 -2.34 7.84
N LYS A 28 2.87 -3.15 6.85
CA LYS A 28 2.60 -4.58 7.07
C LYS A 28 3.82 -5.33 7.64
N ALA A 29 5.02 -5.05 7.14
CA ALA A 29 6.26 -5.65 7.65
C ALA A 29 6.61 -5.19 9.06
N ALA A 30 6.16 -4.00 9.47
CA ALA A 30 6.27 -3.48 10.82
C ALA A 30 5.20 -4.03 11.78
N GLY A 31 4.27 -4.87 11.30
CA GLY A 31 3.20 -5.46 12.11
C GLY A 31 1.95 -4.58 12.24
N CYS A 32 1.81 -3.52 11.43
CA CYS A 32 0.57 -2.75 11.39
C CYS A 32 -0.57 -3.59 10.79
N GLU A 33 -1.74 -3.50 11.40
CA GLU A 33 -2.95 -4.20 10.93
C GLU A 33 -3.51 -3.58 9.64
N GLU A 34 -3.49 -2.24 9.56
CA GLU A 34 -3.95 -1.49 8.39
C GLU A 34 -3.04 -0.30 8.09
N THR A 35 -3.03 0.12 6.82
CA THR A 35 -2.50 1.41 6.38
C THR A 35 -3.67 2.34 6.10
N VAL A 36 -3.63 3.56 6.62
CA VAL A 36 -4.70 4.54 6.39
C VAL A 36 -4.17 5.62 5.44
N THR A 37 -4.99 6.02 4.47
CA THR A 37 -4.63 7.03 3.46
C THR A 37 -5.81 7.95 3.15
N PHE A 38 -5.53 9.15 2.65
CA PHE A 38 -6.54 10.05 2.06
C PHE A 38 -6.63 9.91 0.54
N ASP A 39 -5.70 9.18 -0.08
CA ASP A 39 -5.67 8.96 -1.51
C ASP A 39 -6.61 7.80 -1.90
N VAL A 40 -7.57 8.09 -2.79
CA VAL A 40 -8.59 7.14 -3.24
C VAL A 40 -8.01 6.00 -4.06
N GLU A 41 -6.98 6.24 -4.87
CA GLU A 41 -6.32 5.19 -5.65
C GLU A 41 -5.45 4.31 -4.74
N SER A 42 -4.71 4.91 -3.81
CA SER A 42 -3.94 4.20 -2.77
C SER A 42 -4.82 3.28 -1.93
N ALA A 43 -6.04 3.73 -1.58
CA ALA A 43 -7.02 2.95 -0.82
C ALA A 43 -7.57 1.72 -1.55
N LYS A 44 -7.32 1.57 -2.86
CA LYS A 44 -7.66 0.34 -3.60
C LYS A 44 -6.63 -0.77 -3.40
N ALA A 45 -5.46 -0.46 -2.83
CA ALA A 45 -4.44 -1.46 -2.52
C ALA A 45 -4.85 -2.34 -1.32
N ILE A 46 -4.39 -3.60 -1.33
CA ILE A 46 -4.72 -4.56 -0.27
C ILE A 46 -4.15 -4.10 1.07
N GLY A 47 -5.00 -4.03 2.09
CA GLY A 47 -4.61 -3.63 3.45
C GLY A 47 -4.48 -2.11 3.63
N VAL A 48 -4.96 -1.33 2.66
CA VAL A 48 -5.07 0.13 2.75
C VAL A 48 -6.54 0.52 2.89
N ARG A 49 -6.83 1.45 3.80
CA ARG A 49 -8.19 1.98 4.05
C ARG A 49 -8.22 3.48 3.78
N LEU A 50 -9.25 3.93 3.07
CA LEU A 50 -9.53 5.35 2.89
C LEU A 50 -10.02 5.94 4.22
N LEU A 51 -9.40 7.03 4.66
CA LEU A 51 -9.93 7.86 5.73
C LEU A 51 -10.87 8.89 5.13
N ALA A 52 -12.17 8.61 5.19
CA ALA A 52 -13.19 9.60 4.92
C ALA A 52 -13.32 10.52 6.16
N GLY A 53 -13.35 11.83 5.91
CA GLY A 53 -13.67 12.84 6.92
C GLY A 53 -15.16 12.90 7.23
#